data_AF-A0A832SX90-F1
#
_entry.id   AF-A0A832SX90-F1
#
_cell.length_a   1.000
_cell.length_b   1.000
_cell.length_c   1.000
_cell.angle_alpha   90.00
_cell.angle_beta   90.00
_cell.angle_gamma   90.00
#
_symmetry.space_group_name_H-M   'P 1'
#
loop_
_entity.id
_entity.type
_entity.pdbx_description
1 polymer ?
#
loop_
_entity_poly.entity_id
_entity_poly.type
_entity_poly.pdbx_seq_one_letter_code
_entity_poly.pdbx_strand_id
1 'polypeptide(L)'
;MSRVKLGHHYYYIVTPQDLRDGKYKGKNIVIEGEIKDKPIIEFLPMELPSYRTIFRVSGFKVEFSGTPNVRMGEKVKVYGVFVGDGIIARAIETEGAIYITEE
;
A
#
# COMPACT_ATOMS: atom_id res chain seq x y z
N MET A 1 -18.66 10.53 -3.29
CA MET A 1 -17.46 9.70 -3.00
C MET A 1 -16.60 9.67 -4.25
N SER A 2 -15.33 10.04 -4.15
CA SER A 2 -14.40 10.02 -5.29
C SER A 2 -13.72 8.66 -5.40
N ARG A 3 -13.57 8.15 -6.62
CA ARG A 3 -12.80 6.94 -6.93
C ARG A 3 -11.76 7.29 -7.99
N VAL A 4 -10.61 6.66 -7.92
CA VAL A 4 -9.57 6.74 -8.95
C VAL A 4 -9.40 5.37 -9.60
N LYS A 5 -9.09 5.36 -10.90
CA LYS A 5 -8.79 4.14 -11.65
C LYS A 5 -7.28 3.97 -11.73
N LEU A 6 -6.79 2.78 -11.41
CA LEU A 6 -5.41 2.37 -11.67
C LEU A 6 -5.44 0.93 -12.22
N GLY A 7 -4.84 0.74 -13.40
CA GLY A 7 -4.97 -0.51 -14.14
C GLY A 7 -6.44 -0.88 -14.40
N HIS A 8 -6.82 -2.10 -14.03
CA HIS A 8 -8.18 -2.64 -14.19
C HIS A 8 -9.10 -2.40 -12.99
N HIS A 9 -8.63 -1.74 -11.93
CA HIS A 9 -9.39 -1.56 -10.70
C HIS A 9 -9.77 -0.10 -10.43
N TYR A 10 -10.86 0.06 -9.68
CA TYR A 10 -11.25 1.33 -9.08
C TYR A 10 -10.98 1.30 -7.58
N TYR A 11 -10.41 2.37 -7.06
CA TYR A 11 -10.03 2.53 -5.67
C TYR A 11 -10.78 3.71 -5.06
N TYR A 12 -11.36 3.52 -3.88
CA TYR A 12 -11.96 4.61 -3.12
C TYR A 12 -10.84 5.49 -2.55
N ILE A 13 -10.90 6.80 -2.79
CA ILE A 13 -9.99 7.74 -2.13
C ILE A 13 -10.45 7.87 -0.68
N VAL A 14 -9.59 7.49 0.27
CA VAL A 14 -9.93 7.43 1.70
C VAL A 14 -8.99 8.29 2.53
N THR A 15 -9.49 8.75 3.67
CA THR A 15 -8.66 9.39 4.70
C THR A 15 -8.22 8.37 5.75
N PRO A 16 -7.19 8.66 6.55
CA PRO A 16 -6.83 7.82 7.70
C PRO A 16 -7.98 7.66 8.71
N GLN A 17 -8.86 8.66 8.82
CA GLN A 17 -10.00 8.60 9.72
C GLN A 17 -11.06 7.60 9.23
N ASP A 18 -11.33 7.55 7.92
CA ASP A 18 -12.28 6.58 7.35
C ASP A 18 -11.89 5.14 7.69
N LEU A 19 -10.59 4.83 7.61
CA LEU A 19 -10.07 3.51 7.91
C LEU A 19 -10.10 3.20 9.41
N ARG A 20 -9.78 4.18 10.29
CA ARG A 20 -9.91 4.03 11.75
C ARG A 20 -11.35 3.79 12.20
N ASP A 21 -12.31 4.40 11.52
CA ASP A 21 -13.75 4.18 11.75
C ASP A 21 -14.21 2.79 11.25
N GLY A 22 -13.31 1.99 10.67
CA GLY A 22 -13.61 0.66 10.15
C GLY A 22 -14.37 0.66 8.82
N LYS A 23 -14.48 1.81 8.14
CA LYS A 23 -15.05 1.87 6.78
C LYS A 23 -14.12 1.19 5.78
N TYR A 24 -14.65 0.81 4.62
CA TYR A 24 -13.90 0.26 3.50
C TYR A 24 -13.16 -1.07 3.76
N LYS A 25 -13.42 -1.78 4.86
CA LYS A 25 -12.90 -3.15 5.06
C LYS A 25 -13.29 -4.05 3.88
N GLY A 26 -12.31 -4.78 3.36
CA GLY A 26 -12.44 -5.63 2.17
C GLY A 26 -12.63 -4.88 0.85
N LYS A 27 -12.44 -3.55 0.81
CA LYS A 27 -12.58 -2.74 -0.41
C LYS A 27 -11.22 -2.28 -0.93
N ASN A 28 -11.18 -2.04 -2.23
CA ASN A 28 -10.06 -1.39 -2.90
C ASN A 28 -10.02 0.09 -2.52
N ILE A 29 -8.93 0.53 -1.90
CA ILE A 29 -8.73 1.90 -1.44
C ILE A 29 -7.43 2.48 -1.99
N VAL A 30 -7.37 3.80 -2.04
CA VAL A 30 -6.13 4.54 -2.14
C VAL A 30 -6.03 5.49 -0.95
N ILE A 31 -4.89 5.44 -0.27
CA ILE A 31 -4.56 6.36 0.82
C ILE A 31 -3.23 7.05 0.50
N GLU A 32 -3.18 8.35 0.71
CA GLU A 32 -1.96 9.14 0.63
C GLU A 32 -1.39 9.35 2.04
N GLY A 33 -0.07 9.30 2.17
CA GLY A 33 0.60 9.69 3.39
C GLY A 33 2.10 9.53 3.33
N GLU A 34 2.74 9.88 4.44
CA GLU A 34 4.18 9.78 4.62
C GLU A 34 4.55 8.44 5.27
N ILE A 35 5.62 7.81 4.76
CA ILE A 35 6.20 6.60 5.36
C ILE A 35 6.87 6.97 6.69
N LYS A 36 6.36 6.47 7.81
CA LYS A 36 6.81 6.89 9.15
C LYS A 36 7.99 6.11 9.70
N ASP A 37 8.12 4.85 9.32
CA ASP A 37 9.15 3.93 9.78
C ASP A 37 10.02 3.45 8.61
N LYS A 38 11.22 2.97 8.93
CA LYS A 38 12.13 2.41 7.93
C LYS A 38 11.46 1.20 7.25
N PRO A 39 11.31 1.20 5.92
CA PRO A 39 10.78 0.02 5.22
C PRO A 39 11.63 -1.21 5.47
N ILE A 40 10.96 -2.34 5.74
CA ILE A 40 11.58 -3.64 5.94
C ILE A 40 11.34 -4.44 4.68
N ILE A 41 12.41 -4.95 4.07
CA ILE A 41 12.35 -5.84 2.92
C ILE A 41 12.75 -7.23 3.39
N GLU A 42 11.81 -8.17 3.35
CA GLU A 42 12.01 -9.56 3.72
C GLU A 42 12.18 -10.41 2.47
N PHE A 43 13.20 -11.27 2.48
CA PHE A 43 13.34 -12.34 1.50
C PHE A 43 12.50 -13.54 1.94
N LEU A 44 11.63 -14.02 1.06
CA LEU A 44 10.80 -15.19 1.30
C LEU A 44 11.40 -16.38 0.52
N PRO A 45 12.01 -17.36 1.22
CA PRO A 45 12.56 -18.55 0.59
C PRO A 45 11.40 -19.44 0.13
N MET A 46 11.05 -19.35 -1.15
CA MET A 46 10.08 -20.20 -1.84
C MET A 46 10.74 -20.86 -3.05
N GLU A 47 10.02 -21.75 -3.76
CA GLU A 47 10.50 -22.36 -5.01
C GLU A 47 10.91 -21.29 -6.04
N LEU A 48 10.15 -20.20 -6.10
CA LEU A 48 10.55 -18.96 -6.75
C LEU A 48 10.85 -17.91 -5.68
N PRO A 49 12.12 -17.45 -5.56
CA PRO A 49 12.48 -16.41 -4.61
C PRO A 49 11.58 -15.18 -4.76
N SER A 50 11.05 -14.69 -3.66
CA SER A 50 10.21 -13.49 -3.65
C SER A 50 10.57 -12.56 -2.50
N TYR A 51 10.13 -11.32 -2.61
CA TYR A 51 10.36 -10.30 -1.60
C TYR A 51 9.03 -9.74 -1.12
N ARG A 52 8.98 -9.39 0.16
CA ARG A 52 7.89 -8.62 0.74
C ARG A 52 8.44 -7.37 1.38
N THR A 53 7.84 -6.24 1.07
CA THR A 53 8.15 -4.95 1.69
C THR A 53 7.05 -4.56 2.66
N ILE A 54 7.45 -4.17 3.87
CA ILE A 54 6.55 -3.78 4.97
C ILE A 54 6.95 -2.39 5.47
N PHE A 55 5.97 -1.50 5.61
CA PHE A 55 6.14 -0.17 6.21
C PHE A 55 4.79 0.35 6.71
N ARG A 56 4.76 1.54 7.32
CA ARG A 56 3.51 2.18 7.75
C ARG A 56 3.28 3.52 7.06
N VAL A 57 2.02 3.73 6.67
CA VAL A 57 1.50 5.00 6.18
C VAL A 57 0.29 5.38 7.02
N SER A 58 0.29 6.59 7.56
CA SER A 58 -0.85 7.11 8.34
C SER A 58 -1.30 6.22 9.51
N GLY A 59 -0.39 5.43 10.07
CA GLY A 59 -0.63 4.48 11.17
C GLY A 59 -1.06 3.07 10.73
N PHE A 60 -1.25 2.82 9.43
CA PHE A 60 -1.64 1.52 8.90
C PHE A 60 -0.43 0.77 8.36
N LYS A 61 -0.34 -0.53 8.68
CA LYS A 61 0.65 -1.42 8.09
C LYS A 61 0.34 -1.60 6.60
N VAL A 62 1.36 -1.46 5.76
CA VAL A 62 1.33 -1.72 4.33
C VAL A 62 2.20 -2.94 4.05
N GLU A 63 1.66 -3.91 3.34
CA GLU A 63 2.42 -5.06 2.82
C GLU A 63 2.37 -5.04 1.30
N PHE A 64 3.54 -5.13 0.66
CA PHE A 64 3.68 -5.09 -0.79
C PHE A 64 4.60 -6.22 -1.27
N SER A 65 4.21 -6.93 -2.32
CA SER A 65 5.02 -7.98 -2.93
C SER A 65 6.05 -7.39 -3.89
N GLY A 66 7.32 -7.38 -3.49
CA GLY A 66 8.42 -6.83 -4.28
C GLY A 66 9.35 -5.94 -3.47
N THR A 67 10.22 -5.23 -4.18
CA THR A 67 11.29 -4.38 -3.62
C THR A 67 11.19 -2.93 -4.13
N PRO A 68 10.10 -2.20 -3.80
CA PRO A 68 9.97 -0.80 -4.19
C PRO A 68 11.09 0.02 -3.56
N ASN A 69 11.66 0.96 -4.30
CA ASN A 69 12.63 1.91 -3.77
C ASN A 69 11.87 3.02 -3.04
N VAL A 70 11.51 2.75 -1.79
CA VAL A 70 10.81 3.66 -0.88
C VAL A 70 11.64 3.94 0.35
N ARG A 71 11.46 5.12 0.94
CA ARG A 71 12.24 5.58 2.10
C ARG A 71 11.36 6.18 3.19
N MET A 72 11.85 6.16 4.43
CA MET A 72 11.23 6.88 5.53
C MET A 72 11.19 8.38 5.22
N GLY A 73 10.06 9.03 5.51
CA GLY A 73 9.79 10.43 5.20
C GLY A 73 9.25 10.69 3.78
N GLU A 74 9.21 9.66 2.92
CA GLU A 74 8.69 9.79 1.57
C GLU A 74 7.16 9.85 1.57
N LYS A 75 6.59 10.74 0.75
CA LYS A 75 5.15 10.79 0.49
C LYS A 75 4.80 9.80 -0.60
N VAL A 76 3.81 8.94 -0.31
CA VAL A 76 3.36 7.89 -1.22
C VAL A 76 1.85 7.82 -1.26
N LYS A 77 1.31 7.33 -2.38
CA LYS A 77 -0.06 6.80 -2.45
C LYS A 77 -0.01 5.29 -2.51
N VAL A 78 -0.77 4.66 -1.62
CA VAL A 78 -0.85 3.20 -1.53
C VAL A 78 -2.22 2.77 -2.04
N TYR A 79 -2.21 1.98 -3.11
CA TYR A 79 -3.39 1.38 -3.71
C TYR A 79 -3.45 -0.08 -3.28
N GLY A 80 -4.55 -0.52 -2.68
CA GLY A 80 -4.64 -1.87 -2.15
C GLY A 80 -5.99 -2.23 -1.57
N VAL A 81 -6.05 -3.38 -0.93
CA VAL A 81 -7.24 -3.84 -0.20
C VAL A 81 -7.02 -3.57 1.28
N PHE A 82 -7.97 -2.88 1.92
CA PHE A 82 -7.94 -2.69 3.37
C PHE A 82 -8.48 -3.93 4.09
N VAL A 83 -7.63 -4.63 4.83
CA VAL A 83 -7.97 -5.89 5.53
C VAL A 83 -7.38 -5.90 6.94
N GLY A 84 -8.16 -6.39 7.92
CA GLY A 84 -7.76 -6.35 9.32
C GLY A 84 -7.53 -4.90 9.79
N ASP A 85 -6.28 -4.59 10.08
CA ASP A 85 -5.73 -3.30 10.52
C ASP A 85 -4.67 -2.75 9.53
N GLY A 86 -4.57 -3.31 8.33
CA GLY A 86 -3.55 -2.97 7.34
C GLY A 86 -4.04 -2.97 5.89
N ILE A 87 -3.11 -2.78 4.98
CA ILE A 87 -3.36 -2.65 3.55
C ILE A 87 -2.46 -3.65 2.81
N ILE A 88 -3.07 -4.56 2.08
CA ILE A 88 -2.35 -5.38 1.09
C ILE A 88 -2.26 -4.55 -0.18
N ALA A 89 -1.09 -3.98 -0.41
CA ALA A 89 -0.83 -3.08 -1.51
C ALA A 89 -0.65 -3.84 -2.83
N ARG A 90 -1.34 -3.34 -3.85
CA ARG A 90 -1.21 -3.75 -5.25
C ARG A 90 -0.36 -2.75 -6.04
N ALA A 91 -0.36 -1.49 -5.61
CA ALA A 91 0.55 -0.50 -6.14
C ALA A 91 0.98 0.50 -5.07
N ILE A 92 2.20 1.01 -5.24
CA ILE A 92 2.76 2.12 -4.47
C ILE A 92 3.22 3.17 -5.48
N GLU A 93 2.59 4.34 -5.47
CA GLU A 93 2.98 5.50 -6.25
C GLU A 93 3.83 6.41 -5.37
N THR A 94 5.06 6.64 -5.81
CA THR A 94 5.99 7.63 -5.24
C THR A 94 6.11 8.83 -6.19
N GLU A 95 6.96 9.79 -5.84
CA GLU A 95 7.29 10.88 -6.77
C GLU A 95 8.01 10.39 -8.03
N GLY A 96 8.83 9.34 -7.93
CA GLY A 96 9.69 8.87 -9.02
C GLY A 96 9.14 7.70 -9.84
N ALA A 97 8.28 6.85 -9.26
CA ALA A 97 7.78 5.66 -9.92
C ALA A 97 6.46 5.15 -9.33
N ILE A 98 5.76 4.33 -10.11
CA ILE A 98 4.64 3.51 -9.62
C ILE A 98 5.09 2.05 -9.64
N TYR A 99 5.24 1.47 -8.45
CA TYR A 99 5.51 0.05 -8.28
C TYR A 99 4.18 -0.69 -8.28
N ILE A 100 4.01 -1.67 -9.17
CA ILE A 100 2.77 -2.42 -9.34
C ILE A 100 3.10 -3.91 -9.21
N THR A 101 2.28 -4.65 -8.48
CA THR A 101 2.32 -6.11 -8.45
C THR A 101 1.21 -6.63 -9.36
N GLU A 102 1.54 -7.42 -10.38
CA GLU A 102 0.50 -8.11 -11.16
C GLU A 102 -0.22 -9.15 -10.27
N GLU A 103 -1.52 -9.33 -10.51
CA GLU A 103 -2.35 -10.37 -9.88
C GLU A 103 -2.01 -11.77 -10.45
#